data_AF-A0A1Z4BPH3-F1
#
_entry.id   AF-A0A1Z4BPH3-F1
#
_cell.length_a   1.000
_cell.length_b   1.000
_cell.length_c   1.000
_cell.angle_alpha   90.00
_cell.angle_beta   90.00
_cell.angle_gamma   90.00
#
_symmetry.space_group_name_H-M   'P 1'
#
loop_
_entity.id
_entity.type
_entity.pdbx_description
1 polymer ?
#
loop_
_entity_poly.entity_id
_entity_poly.type
_entity_poly.pdbx_seq_one_letter_code
_entity_poly.pdbx_strand_id
1 'polypeptide(L)'
;MQNTTHYNQRLNINELNNTANLEEAIKNAEHLYISNLLGDEELLSSINSYLKKYNKKLWLSLNKSTEMNQENLIQLRYLTNVKKLKIIVFNGFIEDLSELSHIDDLEEFTIYNNVKKGISLVPLAKFKNLSSLSLYTGLTIKQYAVLNTFEKLEHLSAREIDFSKLNNLPIKELTVDSKFIHSDLIAEKFANIEYISLQNCKDVSIENIASLPVVSDVRLRYMPHITRLASFKNKENIFHLECVHLKNLENIEALFELKQLKYLMITDLEKLKAEDFYRLKELPNLKVAYITFKNAKENDKFITFANTHNWIYKQPSLAKTIL
;
A
#
# COMPACT_ATOMS: atom_id res chain seq x y z
N MET A 1 1.12 -32.11 -17.32
CA MET A 1 0.01 -31.69 -16.44
C MET A 1 0.09 -30.19 -16.32
N GLN A 2 -0.96 -29.49 -16.74
CA GLN A 2 -0.98 -28.04 -16.90
C GLN A 2 -0.88 -27.35 -15.53
N ASN A 3 0.16 -26.56 -15.33
CA ASN A 3 0.21 -25.54 -14.28
C ASN A 3 -0.73 -24.40 -14.71
N THR A 4 -1.96 -24.43 -14.24
CA THR A 4 -2.89 -23.30 -14.31
C THR A 4 -2.52 -22.29 -13.22
N THR A 5 -1.56 -21.45 -13.55
CA THR A 5 -1.08 -20.33 -12.74
C THR A 5 -2.22 -19.33 -12.49
N HIS A 6 -2.80 -19.34 -11.29
CA HIS A 6 -3.42 -18.24 -10.50
C HIS A 6 -4.18 -17.05 -11.14
N TYR A 7 -4.56 -17.07 -12.42
CA TYR A 7 -5.20 -15.92 -13.07
C TYR A 7 -6.72 -15.79 -12.87
N ASN A 8 -7.37 -16.73 -12.14
CA ASN A 8 -8.83 -16.79 -11.98
C ASN A 8 -9.31 -16.53 -10.53
N GLN A 9 -8.92 -15.43 -9.90
CA GLN A 9 -9.51 -14.98 -8.61
C GLN A 9 -10.37 -13.71 -8.73
N ARG A 10 -10.44 -13.13 -9.93
CA ARG A 10 -11.22 -11.93 -10.24
C ARG A 10 -12.46 -12.31 -11.05
N LEU A 11 -13.63 -11.95 -10.57
CA LEU A 11 -14.88 -12.11 -11.32
C LEU A 11 -15.16 -10.84 -12.13
N ASN A 12 -15.08 -10.92 -13.47
CA ASN A 12 -15.47 -9.82 -14.34
C ASN A 12 -16.99 -9.81 -14.54
N ILE A 13 -17.67 -8.86 -13.91
CA ILE A 13 -19.13 -8.78 -13.96
C ILE A 13 -19.64 -8.48 -15.36
N ASN A 14 -18.91 -7.71 -16.16
CA ASN A 14 -19.33 -7.37 -17.53
C ASN A 14 -19.40 -8.58 -18.46
N GLU A 15 -18.82 -9.73 -18.08
CA GLU A 15 -18.87 -10.98 -18.84
C GLU A 15 -20.03 -11.89 -18.40
N LEU A 16 -20.78 -11.51 -17.36
CA LEU A 16 -21.90 -12.27 -16.83
C LEU A 16 -23.19 -11.91 -17.58
N ASN A 17 -23.37 -12.51 -18.76
CA ASN A 17 -24.52 -12.22 -19.63
C ASN A 17 -25.83 -12.92 -19.22
N ASN A 18 -25.78 -13.91 -18.32
CA ASN A 18 -26.92 -14.61 -17.70
C ASN A 18 -26.34 -15.76 -16.88
N THR A 19 -26.41 -15.75 -15.55
CA THR A 19 -25.88 -16.87 -14.78
C THR A 19 -26.82 -17.32 -13.68
N ALA A 20 -27.38 -18.52 -13.86
CA ALA A 20 -28.09 -19.28 -12.83
C ALA A 20 -27.23 -19.57 -11.57
N ASN A 21 -25.94 -19.20 -11.58
CA ASN A 21 -24.97 -19.43 -10.50
C ASN A 21 -24.20 -18.15 -10.07
N LEU A 22 -24.78 -16.96 -10.26
CA LEU A 22 -24.16 -15.68 -9.88
C LEU A 22 -23.65 -15.67 -8.43
N GLU A 23 -24.42 -16.27 -7.52
CA GLU A 23 -24.06 -16.38 -6.11
C GLU A 23 -22.74 -17.15 -5.89
N GLU A 24 -22.65 -18.36 -6.45
CA GLU A 24 -21.48 -19.23 -6.24
C GLU A 24 -20.23 -18.63 -6.87
N ALA A 25 -20.38 -17.93 -8.01
CA ALA A 25 -19.28 -17.19 -8.63
C ALA A 25 -18.77 -16.06 -7.72
N ILE A 26 -19.67 -15.23 -7.16
CA ILE A 26 -19.29 -14.13 -6.25
C ILE A 26 -18.67 -14.66 -4.97
N LYS A 27 -19.24 -15.72 -4.38
CA LYS A 27 -18.74 -16.35 -3.17
C LYS A 27 -17.29 -16.82 -3.32
N ASN A 28 -16.96 -17.44 -4.47
CA ASN A 28 -15.63 -17.99 -4.73
C ASN A 28 -14.63 -16.95 -5.26
N ALA A 29 -15.10 -15.78 -5.73
CA ALA A 29 -14.22 -14.70 -6.16
C ALA A 29 -13.49 -14.06 -4.97
N GLU A 30 -12.23 -13.68 -5.15
CA GLU A 30 -11.50 -12.88 -4.17
C GLU A 30 -12.03 -11.43 -4.20
N HIS A 31 -12.23 -10.91 -5.41
CA HIS A 31 -12.76 -9.58 -5.64
C HIS A 31 -13.62 -9.56 -6.92
N LEU A 32 -14.61 -8.65 -6.91
CA LEU A 32 -15.48 -8.36 -8.04
C LEU A 32 -14.87 -7.24 -8.85
N TYR A 33 -14.96 -7.35 -10.17
CA TYR A 33 -14.46 -6.32 -11.07
C TYR A 33 -15.54 -5.90 -12.05
N ILE A 34 -15.68 -4.59 -12.21
CA ILE A 34 -16.57 -3.96 -13.17
C ILE A 34 -15.75 -2.97 -14.00
N SER A 35 -15.73 -3.15 -15.32
CA SER A 35 -15.20 -2.19 -16.30
C SER A 35 -16.33 -1.31 -16.82
N ASN A 36 -16.37 -0.07 -16.31
CA ASN A 36 -17.42 0.91 -16.53
C ASN A 36 -18.79 0.40 -16.06
N LEU A 37 -19.47 1.19 -15.22
CA LEU A 37 -20.82 0.92 -14.76
C LEU A 37 -21.81 1.54 -15.76
N LEU A 38 -22.13 0.82 -16.84
CA LEU A 38 -23.18 1.22 -17.79
C LEU A 38 -24.23 0.11 -17.97
N GLY A 39 -24.37 -0.81 -17.01
CA GLY A 39 -25.05 -2.09 -17.19
C GLY A 39 -26.19 -2.37 -16.21
N ASP A 40 -27.20 -3.07 -16.73
CA ASP A 40 -28.38 -3.70 -16.13
C ASP A 40 -28.59 -3.53 -14.59
N GLU A 41 -29.60 -2.73 -14.24
CA GLU A 41 -29.99 -2.44 -12.86
C GLU A 41 -30.37 -3.71 -12.07
N GLU A 42 -30.93 -4.72 -12.72
CA GLU A 42 -31.32 -5.99 -12.09
C GLU A 42 -30.09 -6.79 -11.68
N LEU A 43 -29.08 -6.84 -12.55
CA LEU A 43 -27.79 -7.45 -12.25
C LEU A 43 -27.07 -6.73 -11.11
N LEU A 44 -27.03 -5.38 -11.13
CA LEU A 44 -26.41 -4.60 -10.06
C LEU A 44 -27.12 -4.80 -8.71
N SER A 45 -28.45 -4.84 -8.72
CA SER A 45 -29.26 -5.11 -7.52
C SER A 45 -29.01 -6.51 -6.96
N SER A 46 -28.84 -7.50 -7.85
CA SER A 46 -28.46 -8.86 -7.47
C SER A 46 -27.07 -8.89 -6.83
N ILE A 47 -26.09 -8.25 -7.46
CA ILE A 47 -24.72 -8.11 -6.93
C ILE A 47 -24.72 -7.43 -5.56
N ASN A 48 -25.51 -6.37 -5.38
CA ASN A 48 -25.64 -5.66 -4.12
C ASN A 48 -26.08 -6.58 -2.97
N SER A 49 -27.04 -7.46 -3.24
CA SER A 49 -27.51 -8.46 -2.26
C SER A 49 -26.39 -9.43 -1.87
N TYR A 50 -25.55 -9.84 -2.81
CA TYR A 50 -24.40 -10.72 -2.53
C TYR A 50 -23.24 -9.99 -1.85
N LEU A 51 -23.02 -8.71 -2.14
CA LEU A 51 -22.05 -7.88 -1.42
C LEU A 51 -22.39 -7.79 0.07
N LYS A 52 -23.68 -7.65 0.40
CA LYS A 52 -24.16 -7.72 1.79
C LYS A 52 -23.82 -9.04 2.47
N LYS A 53 -23.92 -10.16 1.76
CA LYS A 53 -23.69 -11.51 2.29
C LYS A 53 -22.22 -11.88 2.42
N TYR A 54 -21.39 -11.48 1.45
CA TYR A 54 -20.02 -11.99 1.31
C TYR A 54 -18.92 -10.94 1.53
N ASN A 55 -19.28 -9.66 1.69
CA ASN A 55 -18.35 -8.55 1.93
C ASN A 55 -17.15 -8.52 0.95
N LYS A 56 -17.43 -8.76 -0.34
CA LYS A 56 -16.38 -8.81 -1.37
C LYS A 56 -15.90 -7.42 -1.73
N LYS A 57 -14.62 -7.32 -2.10
CA LYS A 57 -14.05 -6.08 -2.63
C LYS A 57 -14.55 -5.83 -4.04
N LEU A 58 -14.98 -4.60 -4.31
CA LEU A 58 -15.43 -4.16 -5.62
C LEU A 58 -14.39 -3.26 -6.28
N TRP A 59 -13.94 -3.64 -7.47
CA TRP A 59 -13.01 -2.87 -8.30
C TRP A 59 -13.76 -2.30 -9.49
N LEU A 60 -13.85 -0.97 -9.52
CA LEU A 60 -14.41 -0.23 -10.63
C LEU A 60 -13.29 0.35 -11.48
N SER A 61 -13.18 -0.14 -12.71
CA SER A 61 -12.28 0.42 -13.72
C SER A 61 -13.04 1.36 -14.64
N LEU A 62 -12.59 2.61 -14.71
CA LEU A 62 -13.18 3.65 -15.54
C LEU A 62 -12.21 3.99 -16.68
N ASN A 63 -12.66 3.86 -17.92
CA ASN A 63 -11.83 4.06 -19.10
C ASN A 63 -12.57 4.81 -20.21
N LYS A 64 -13.43 5.76 -19.84
CA LYS A 64 -14.23 6.58 -20.77
C LYS A 64 -13.87 8.05 -20.63
N SER A 65 -14.62 8.94 -21.29
CA SER A 65 -14.49 10.39 -21.09
C SER A 65 -14.83 10.79 -19.65
N THR A 66 -14.45 11.99 -19.23
CA THR A 66 -14.79 12.52 -17.90
C THR A 66 -16.29 12.48 -17.62
N GLU A 67 -17.11 12.93 -18.59
CA GLU A 67 -18.57 12.94 -18.49
C GLU A 67 -19.13 11.52 -18.28
N MET A 68 -18.74 10.57 -19.15
CA MET A 68 -19.18 9.18 -19.03
C MET A 68 -18.67 8.51 -17.74
N ASN A 69 -17.48 8.85 -17.26
CA ASN A 69 -16.97 8.31 -16.01
C ASN A 69 -17.78 8.83 -14.81
N GLN A 70 -18.21 10.10 -14.84
CA GLN A 70 -19.10 10.64 -13.81
C GLN A 70 -20.48 9.97 -13.88
N GLU A 71 -21.04 9.78 -15.08
CA GLU A 71 -22.29 9.04 -15.29
C GLU A 71 -22.19 7.59 -14.77
N ASN A 72 -21.05 6.92 -14.96
CA ASN A 72 -20.82 5.58 -14.42
C ASN A 72 -20.92 5.55 -12.89
N LEU A 73 -20.44 6.59 -12.19
CA LEU A 73 -20.51 6.65 -10.74
C LEU A 73 -21.96 6.73 -10.22
N ILE A 74 -22.89 7.30 -10.99
CA ILE A 74 -24.31 7.40 -10.62
C ILE A 74 -24.92 6.02 -10.35
N GLN A 75 -24.44 4.98 -11.05
CA GLN A 75 -24.94 3.61 -10.87
C GLN A 75 -24.55 3.00 -9.51
N LEU A 76 -23.66 3.64 -8.73
CA LEU A 76 -23.37 3.21 -7.36
C LEU A 76 -24.61 3.25 -6.46
N ARG A 77 -25.67 3.97 -6.86
CA ARG A 77 -26.98 3.92 -6.20
C ARG A 77 -27.59 2.52 -6.11
N TYR A 78 -27.18 1.60 -6.99
CA TYR A 78 -27.63 0.20 -6.97
C TYR A 78 -26.74 -0.70 -6.10
N LEU A 79 -25.59 -0.21 -5.65
CA LEU A 79 -24.54 -0.98 -4.96
C LEU A 79 -24.32 -0.49 -3.52
N THR A 80 -25.42 -0.26 -2.80
CA THR A 80 -25.43 0.38 -1.47
C THR A 80 -24.66 -0.41 -0.38
N ASN A 81 -24.56 -1.74 -0.50
CA ASN A 81 -23.89 -2.63 0.45
C ASN A 81 -22.39 -2.83 0.16
N VAL A 82 -21.79 -2.07 -0.78
CA VAL A 82 -20.34 -2.10 -0.98
C VAL A 82 -19.66 -1.56 0.28
N LYS A 83 -18.78 -2.37 0.88
CA LYS A 83 -17.94 -1.93 2.01
C LYS A 83 -16.50 -1.64 1.60
N LYS A 84 -16.02 -2.24 0.51
CA LYS A 84 -14.63 -2.15 0.06
C LYS A 84 -14.60 -1.77 -1.40
N LEU A 85 -14.34 -0.49 -1.68
CA LEU A 85 -14.40 0.08 -3.02
C LEU A 85 -13.03 0.54 -3.49
N LYS A 86 -12.62 0.06 -4.67
CA LYS A 86 -11.44 0.53 -5.39
C LYS A 86 -11.86 1.09 -6.74
N ILE A 87 -11.59 2.37 -6.99
CA ILE A 87 -11.81 3.02 -8.29
C ILE A 87 -10.45 3.23 -8.97
N ILE A 88 -10.33 2.81 -10.22
CA ILE A 88 -9.13 3.00 -11.05
C ILE A 88 -9.56 3.73 -12.32
N VAL A 89 -8.97 4.89 -12.59
CA VAL A 89 -9.32 5.71 -13.76
C VAL A 89 -8.19 5.64 -14.79
N PHE A 90 -8.41 4.96 -15.91
CA PHE A 90 -7.44 4.81 -17.00
C PHE A 90 -7.49 5.95 -18.01
N ASN A 91 -8.69 6.44 -18.32
CA ASN A 91 -8.93 7.54 -19.26
C ASN A 91 -10.04 8.46 -18.70
N GLY A 92 -10.06 9.72 -19.14
CA GLY A 92 -10.91 10.76 -18.55
C GLY A 92 -10.50 11.10 -17.12
N PHE A 93 -11.36 11.82 -16.39
CA PHE A 93 -11.15 12.17 -14.98
C PHE A 93 -12.36 11.80 -14.11
N ILE A 94 -12.13 11.70 -12.80
CA ILE A 94 -13.18 11.84 -11.79
C ILE A 94 -13.02 13.19 -11.11
N GLU A 95 -14.09 13.99 -11.16
CA GLU A 95 -14.11 15.34 -10.62
C GLU A 95 -14.87 15.46 -9.31
N ASP A 96 -15.80 14.53 -9.08
CA ASP A 96 -16.70 14.57 -7.95
C ASP A 96 -17.02 13.17 -7.40
N LEU A 97 -17.14 13.05 -6.07
CA LEU A 97 -17.40 11.80 -5.35
C LEU A 97 -18.77 11.77 -4.67
N SER A 98 -19.68 12.68 -5.01
CA SER A 98 -21.01 12.79 -4.36
C SER A 98 -21.83 11.51 -4.46
N GLU A 99 -21.66 10.74 -5.54
CA GLU A 99 -22.34 9.45 -5.74
C GLU A 99 -21.98 8.40 -4.67
N LEU A 100 -20.85 8.57 -3.96
CA LEU A 100 -20.53 7.72 -2.81
C LEU A 100 -21.55 7.88 -1.67
N SER A 101 -22.30 8.98 -1.63
CA SER A 101 -23.34 9.20 -0.62
C SER A 101 -24.45 8.14 -0.63
N HIS A 102 -24.65 7.45 -1.74
CA HIS A 102 -25.59 6.34 -1.88
C HIS A 102 -25.13 5.05 -1.20
N ILE A 103 -23.83 4.90 -0.93
CA ILE A 103 -23.31 3.73 -0.23
C ILE A 103 -23.64 3.85 1.25
N ASP A 104 -24.07 2.75 1.87
CA ASP A 104 -24.54 2.74 3.26
C ASP A 104 -23.37 2.91 4.24
N ASP A 105 -22.33 2.09 4.10
CA ASP A 105 -21.15 2.10 4.98
C ASP A 105 -19.90 1.57 4.27
N LEU A 106 -18.90 2.43 4.03
CA LEU A 106 -17.60 2.05 3.50
C LEU A 106 -16.58 1.82 4.63
N GLU A 107 -15.88 0.70 4.55
CA GLU A 107 -14.76 0.30 5.42
C GLU A 107 -13.41 0.55 4.72
N GLU A 108 -13.32 0.32 3.41
CA GLU A 108 -12.12 0.58 2.61
C GLU A 108 -12.45 1.40 1.37
N PHE A 109 -11.74 2.50 1.16
CA PHE A 109 -11.83 3.30 -0.06
C PHE A 109 -10.47 3.54 -0.68
N THR A 110 -10.39 3.30 -1.98
CA THR A 110 -9.18 3.53 -2.77
C THR A 110 -9.55 4.19 -4.08
N ILE A 111 -8.85 5.27 -4.44
CA ILE A 111 -9.00 5.89 -5.75
C ILE A 111 -7.63 6.20 -6.37
N TYR A 112 -7.41 5.67 -7.57
CA TYR A 112 -6.15 5.74 -8.31
C TYR A 112 -6.31 6.35 -9.69
N ASN A 113 -5.28 7.12 -10.08
CA ASN A 113 -5.11 7.76 -11.37
C ASN A 113 -6.20 8.78 -11.72
N ASN A 114 -5.87 9.71 -12.62
CA ASN A 114 -6.76 10.72 -13.23
C ASN A 114 -7.92 11.21 -12.35
N VAL A 115 -7.60 11.65 -11.14
CA VAL A 115 -8.57 12.29 -10.24
C VAL A 115 -8.24 13.76 -10.17
N LYS A 116 -9.28 14.59 -10.18
CA LYS A 116 -9.15 16.04 -10.04
C LYS A 116 -8.35 16.36 -8.78
N LYS A 117 -7.29 17.14 -8.93
CA LYS A 117 -6.48 17.59 -7.79
C LYS A 117 -7.37 18.34 -6.80
N GLY A 118 -7.33 17.94 -5.52
CA GLY A 118 -8.16 18.55 -4.48
C GLY A 118 -9.63 18.17 -4.54
N ILE A 119 -9.97 17.02 -5.13
CA ILE A 119 -11.33 16.47 -5.09
C ILE A 119 -11.89 16.46 -3.66
N SER A 120 -13.17 16.81 -3.53
CA SER A 120 -13.81 16.86 -2.22
C SER A 120 -13.90 15.46 -1.61
N LEU A 121 -13.39 15.29 -0.39
CA LEU A 121 -13.57 14.06 0.39
C LEU A 121 -14.80 14.12 1.30
N VAL A 122 -15.56 15.23 1.30
CA VAL A 122 -16.76 15.39 2.14
C VAL A 122 -17.74 14.22 2.03
N PRO A 123 -18.01 13.63 0.85
CA PRO A 123 -18.87 12.45 0.74
C PRO A 123 -18.42 11.25 1.59
N LEU A 124 -17.13 11.16 1.93
CA LEU A 124 -16.59 10.08 2.75
C LEU A 124 -16.85 10.27 4.25
N ALA A 125 -17.12 11.50 4.72
CA ALA A 125 -17.21 11.82 6.16
C ALA A 125 -18.36 11.11 6.90
N LYS A 126 -19.34 10.59 6.16
CA LYS A 126 -20.45 9.79 6.72
C LYS A 126 -20.00 8.40 7.18
N PHE A 127 -18.91 7.85 6.61
CA PHE A 127 -18.48 6.48 6.84
C PHE A 127 -17.69 6.33 8.13
N LYS A 128 -18.39 6.05 9.23
CA LYS A 128 -17.79 5.93 10.57
C LYS A 128 -16.92 4.69 10.75
N ASN A 129 -17.05 3.71 9.87
CA ASN A 129 -16.26 2.48 9.87
C ASN A 129 -15.10 2.48 8.87
N LEU A 130 -14.82 3.62 8.21
CA LEU A 130 -13.72 3.71 7.25
C LEU A 130 -12.38 3.51 7.96
N SER A 131 -11.73 2.38 7.68
CA SER A 131 -10.46 1.96 8.27
C SER A 131 -9.30 2.03 7.29
N SER A 132 -9.56 2.08 5.98
CA SER A 132 -8.54 2.20 4.95
C SER A 132 -8.88 3.28 3.92
N LEU A 133 -7.94 4.20 3.71
CA LEU A 133 -8.03 5.25 2.70
C LEU A 133 -6.76 5.34 1.87
N SER A 134 -6.88 5.19 0.56
CA SER A 134 -5.77 5.35 -0.38
C SER A 134 -6.09 6.35 -1.48
N LEU A 135 -5.28 7.40 -1.57
CA LEU A 135 -5.43 8.52 -2.50
C LEU A 135 -4.17 8.69 -3.34
N TYR A 136 -4.31 8.71 -4.67
CA TYR A 136 -3.15 8.92 -5.56
C TYR A 136 -2.70 10.40 -5.66
N THR A 137 -3.45 11.33 -5.05
CA THR A 137 -3.14 12.77 -5.09
C THR A 137 -2.64 13.26 -3.74
N GLY A 138 -1.98 14.42 -3.74
CA GLY A 138 -1.63 15.11 -2.50
C GLY A 138 -2.88 15.69 -1.81
N LEU A 139 -2.81 15.87 -0.50
CA LEU A 139 -3.90 16.38 0.32
C LEU A 139 -3.91 17.91 0.40
N THR A 140 -5.07 18.50 0.18
CA THR A 140 -5.35 19.92 0.43
C THR A 140 -5.83 20.14 1.86
N ILE A 141 -5.83 21.40 2.33
CA ILE A 141 -6.32 21.77 3.68
C ILE A 141 -7.75 21.26 3.93
N LYS A 142 -8.64 21.36 2.94
CA LYS A 142 -10.02 20.86 3.05
C LYS A 142 -10.08 19.34 3.20
N GLN A 143 -9.17 18.62 2.55
CA GLN A 143 -9.10 17.17 2.63
C GLN A 143 -8.53 16.70 3.98
N TYR A 144 -7.55 17.42 4.54
CA TYR A 144 -7.10 17.17 5.92
C TYR A 144 -8.22 17.34 6.94
N ALA A 145 -9.06 18.36 6.78
CA ALA A 145 -10.21 18.57 7.67
C ALA A 145 -11.15 17.35 7.70
N VAL A 146 -11.39 16.71 6.55
CA VAL A 146 -12.18 15.47 6.48
C VAL A 146 -11.41 14.28 7.06
N LEU A 147 -10.14 14.11 6.68
CA LEU A 147 -9.28 13.02 7.14
C LEU A 147 -9.22 12.94 8.68
N ASN A 148 -9.16 14.10 9.34
CA ASN A 148 -9.13 14.24 10.79
C ASN A 148 -10.44 13.83 11.50
N THR A 149 -11.49 13.49 10.75
CA THR A 149 -12.77 12.99 11.31
C THR A 149 -12.86 11.47 11.36
N PHE A 150 -11.90 10.74 10.78
CA PHE A 150 -11.95 9.28 10.73
C PHE A 150 -11.32 8.65 11.96
N GLU A 151 -12.17 8.31 12.94
CA GLU A 151 -11.75 7.74 14.23
C GLU A 151 -11.27 6.29 14.16
N LYS A 152 -11.52 5.58 13.05
CA LYS A 152 -11.13 4.17 12.84
C LYS A 152 -10.12 3.97 11.72
N LEU A 153 -9.55 5.05 11.18
CA LEU A 153 -8.61 4.97 10.07
C LEU A 153 -7.29 4.36 10.54
N GLU A 154 -7.00 3.13 10.11
CA GLU A 154 -5.78 2.40 10.46
C GLU A 154 -4.79 2.35 9.28
N HIS A 155 -5.27 2.49 8.05
CA HIS A 155 -4.44 2.45 6.84
C HIS A 155 -4.59 3.74 6.03
N LEU A 156 -3.47 4.40 5.77
CA LEU A 156 -3.43 5.61 4.95
C LEU A 156 -2.37 5.49 3.86
N SER A 157 -2.77 5.75 2.62
CA SER A 157 -1.86 5.95 1.50
C SER A 157 -2.16 7.27 0.81
N ALA A 158 -1.12 8.08 0.60
CA ALA A 158 -1.22 9.37 -0.07
C ALA A 158 0.06 9.73 -0.81
N ARG A 159 -0.03 10.57 -1.84
CA ARG A 159 1.15 11.08 -2.55
C ARG A 159 1.99 12.03 -1.68
N GLU A 160 1.32 12.86 -0.90
CA GLU A 160 1.96 13.85 -0.04
C GLU A 160 1.22 13.92 1.30
N ILE A 161 1.97 13.93 2.40
CA ILE A 161 1.44 14.09 3.77
C ILE A 161 2.21 15.20 4.48
N ASP A 162 1.46 16.10 5.13
CA ASP A 162 1.92 17.13 6.03
C ASP A 162 1.38 16.86 7.43
N PHE A 163 2.25 16.40 8.31
CA PHE A 163 1.88 16.02 9.68
C PHE A 163 1.41 17.20 10.53
N SER A 164 1.76 18.44 10.16
CA SER A 164 1.27 19.65 10.86
C SER A 164 -0.22 19.88 10.67
N LYS A 165 -0.85 19.20 9.70
CA LYS A 165 -2.29 19.33 9.38
C LYS A 165 -3.12 18.18 9.94
N LEU A 166 -2.49 17.20 10.57
CA LEU A 166 -3.14 15.99 11.06
C LEU A 166 -3.40 16.07 12.56
N ASN A 167 -4.54 15.53 12.97
CA ASN A 167 -4.77 15.13 14.35
C ASN A 167 -4.02 13.82 14.64
N ASN A 168 -4.08 13.37 15.89
CA ASN A 168 -3.57 12.06 16.26
C ASN A 168 -4.57 11.02 15.77
N LEU A 169 -4.16 10.20 14.79
CA LEU A 169 -5.01 9.22 14.14
C LEU A 169 -4.51 7.81 14.46
N PRO A 170 -5.38 6.78 14.49
CA PRO A 170 -4.99 5.41 14.83
C PRO A 170 -4.30 4.67 13.68
N ILE A 171 -3.47 5.37 12.89
CA ILE A 171 -2.74 4.79 11.76
C ILE A 171 -1.76 3.73 12.25
N LYS A 172 -1.90 2.53 11.68
CA LYS A 172 -0.98 1.39 11.82
C LYS A 172 -0.15 1.17 10.57
N GLU A 173 -0.70 1.50 9.39
CA GLU A 173 -0.01 1.35 8.12
C GLU A 173 -0.02 2.65 7.32
N LEU A 174 1.17 3.11 6.94
CA LEU A 174 1.36 4.33 6.17
C LEU A 174 2.14 4.08 4.90
N THR A 175 1.61 4.55 3.78
CA THR A 175 2.36 4.63 2.52
C THR A 175 2.38 6.07 2.01
N VAL A 176 3.57 6.59 1.69
CA VAL A 176 3.70 7.95 1.14
C VAL A 176 4.57 7.99 -0.11
N ASP A 177 4.01 8.53 -1.19
CA ASP A 177 4.61 8.56 -2.52
C ASP A 177 4.96 9.99 -2.96
N SER A 178 5.97 10.64 -2.36
CA SER A 178 6.70 11.82 -2.88
C SER A 178 7.12 12.79 -1.79
N LYS A 179 6.21 13.20 -0.89
CA LYS A 179 6.52 14.24 0.12
C LYS A 179 6.03 13.88 1.50
N PHE A 180 6.93 14.05 2.46
CA PHE A 180 6.73 13.71 3.86
C PHE A 180 7.12 14.92 4.72
N ILE A 181 6.17 15.84 4.88
CA ILE A 181 6.39 17.21 5.35
C ILE A 181 6.14 17.29 6.86
N HIS A 182 6.99 18.00 7.60
CA HIS A 182 7.00 18.03 9.08
C HIS A 182 7.12 16.62 9.68
N SER A 183 8.03 15.83 9.09
CA SER A 183 8.22 14.41 9.41
C SER A 183 8.65 14.13 10.85
N ASP A 184 9.18 15.12 11.56
CA ASP A 184 9.49 15.10 12.98
C ASP A 184 8.26 14.87 13.86
N LEU A 185 7.06 15.20 13.38
CA LEU A 185 5.81 15.03 14.10
C LEU A 185 5.21 13.60 13.96
N ILE A 186 5.79 12.71 13.14
CA ILE A 186 5.17 11.40 12.87
C ILE A 186 4.91 10.59 14.13
N ALA A 187 5.86 10.54 15.07
CA ALA A 187 5.72 9.76 16.29
C ALA A 187 4.61 10.29 17.21
N GLU A 188 4.34 11.61 17.17
CA GLU A 188 3.22 12.23 17.87
C GLU A 188 1.89 11.89 17.20
N LYS A 189 1.82 12.02 15.87
CA LYS A 189 0.56 11.85 15.13
C LYS A 189 0.14 10.39 14.99
N PHE A 190 1.09 9.49 14.75
CA PHE A 190 0.88 8.07 14.48
C PHE A 190 1.71 7.19 15.43
N ALA A 191 1.40 7.26 16.73
CA ALA A 191 2.15 6.55 17.77
C ALA A 191 2.10 5.01 17.64
N ASN A 192 1.12 4.45 16.94
CA ASN A 192 0.90 3.00 16.81
C ASN A 192 1.26 2.45 15.42
N ILE A 193 2.07 3.18 14.64
CA ILE A 193 2.45 2.74 13.29
C ILE A 193 3.34 1.48 13.33
N GLU A 194 2.89 0.43 12.66
CA GLU A 194 3.55 -0.87 12.57
C GLU A 194 4.25 -1.07 11.21
N TYR A 195 3.68 -0.48 10.16
CA TYR A 195 4.19 -0.54 8.79
C TYR A 195 4.37 0.85 8.20
N ILE A 196 5.55 1.11 7.63
CA ILE A 196 5.80 2.34 6.87
C ILE A 196 6.48 2.04 5.53
N SER A 197 5.93 2.61 4.46
CA SER A 197 6.51 2.58 3.13
C SER A 197 6.64 3.98 2.56
N LEU A 198 7.88 4.43 2.37
CA LEU A 198 8.19 5.75 1.82
C LEU A 198 8.85 5.59 0.46
N GLN A 199 8.31 6.31 -0.53
CA GLN A 199 8.84 6.33 -1.88
C GLN A 199 9.09 7.76 -2.33
N ASN A 200 10.27 8.02 -2.89
CA ASN A 200 10.69 9.33 -3.40
C ASN A 200 10.60 10.50 -2.40
N CYS A 201 10.61 10.23 -1.10
CA CYS A 201 10.50 11.25 -0.05
C CYS A 201 11.86 11.92 0.24
N LYS A 202 12.20 12.96 -0.52
CA LYS A 202 13.56 13.54 -0.59
C LYS A 202 14.06 14.26 0.67
N ASP A 203 13.15 14.75 1.50
CA ASP A 203 13.49 15.61 2.66
C ASP A 203 13.29 14.90 4.01
N VAL A 204 13.10 13.58 3.98
CA VAL A 204 12.90 12.79 5.21
C VAL A 204 14.22 12.49 5.90
N SER A 205 14.26 12.74 7.21
CA SER A 205 15.31 12.22 8.10
C SER A 205 14.96 10.79 8.50
N ILE A 206 15.91 9.87 8.34
CA ILE A 206 15.75 8.48 8.80
C ILE A 206 15.60 8.40 10.33
N GLU A 207 16.12 9.38 11.08
CA GLU A 207 15.99 9.45 12.54
C GLU A 207 14.53 9.56 12.98
N ASN A 208 13.70 10.26 12.19
CA ASN A 208 12.26 10.38 12.48
C ASN A 208 11.58 9.00 12.40
N ILE A 209 12.00 8.16 11.45
CA ILE A 209 11.48 6.79 11.29
C ILE A 209 12.06 5.86 12.37
N ALA A 210 13.34 6.02 12.69
CA ALA A 210 13.99 5.27 13.76
C ALA A 210 13.41 5.56 15.15
N SER A 211 12.80 6.73 15.35
CA SER A 211 12.16 7.11 16.62
C SER A 211 10.77 6.49 16.86
N LEU A 212 10.17 5.87 15.83
CA LEU A 212 8.84 5.26 15.93
C LEU A 212 8.83 4.14 16.99
N PRO A 213 7.83 4.11 17.88
CA PRO A 213 7.90 3.26 19.07
C PRO A 213 7.59 1.79 18.79
N VAL A 214 6.81 1.47 17.75
CA VAL A 214 6.30 0.11 17.50
C VAL A 214 6.44 -0.39 16.06
N VAL A 215 7.05 0.40 15.16
CA VAL A 215 7.25 0.02 13.75
C VAL A 215 8.02 -1.30 13.59
N SER A 216 7.61 -2.15 12.67
CA SER A 216 8.16 -3.50 12.56
C SER A 216 8.50 -3.89 11.11
N ASP A 217 7.85 -3.25 10.12
CA ASP A 217 8.16 -3.35 8.69
C ASP A 217 8.43 -1.94 8.14
N VAL A 218 9.66 -1.72 7.67
CA VAL A 218 10.14 -0.43 7.15
C VAL A 218 10.59 -0.59 5.71
N ARG A 219 10.00 0.19 4.81
CA ARG A 219 10.34 0.18 3.38
C ARG A 219 10.67 1.58 2.88
N LEU A 220 11.87 1.73 2.33
CA LEU A 220 12.42 3.00 1.85
C LEU A 220 12.83 2.83 0.39
N ARG A 221 12.24 3.61 -0.50
CA ARG A 221 12.43 3.43 -1.95
C ARG A 221 12.78 4.73 -2.64
N TYR A 222 13.82 4.72 -3.46
CA TYR A 222 14.25 5.87 -4.28
C TYR A 222 14.56 7.12 -3.42
N MET A 223 15.33 6.94 -2.35
CA MET A 223 15.68 7.99 -1.39
C MET A 223 17.20 8.19 -1.35
N PRO A 224 17.81 8.73 -2.42
CA PRO A 224 19.27 8.81 -2.56
C PRO A 224 19.95 9.77 -1.58
N HIS A 225 19.20 10.56 -0.81
CA HIS A 225 19.75 11.40 0.25
C HIS A 225 20.08 10.60 1.52
N ILE A 226 19.55 9.37 1.66
CA ILE A 226 19.89 8.48 2.77
C ILE A 226 21.29 7.91 2.55
N THR A 227 22.24 8.33 3.39
CA THR A 227 23.63 7.85 3.36
C THR A 227 23.95 6.90 4.52
N ARG A 228 23.10 6.84 5.55
CA ARG A 228 23.26 5.94 6.69
C ARG A 228 21.92 5.40 7.18
N LEU A 229 21.93 4.19 7.74
CA LEU A 229 20.85 3.70 8.58
C LEU A 229 20.98 4.28 9.99
N ALA A 230 19.86 4.49 10.67
CA ALA A 230 19.80 4.92 12.06
C ALA A 230 19.44 3.75 12.99
N SER A 231 19.90 3.81 14.24
CA SER A 231 19.54 2.82 15.25
C SER A 231 18.08 3.02 15.67
N PHE A 232 17.24 2.04 15.36
CA PHE A 232 15.82 2.06 15.68
C PHE A 232 15.60 1.98 17.20
N LYS A 233 14.75 2.85 17.74
CA LYS A 233 14.32 2.84 19.15
C LYS A 233 13.76 1.49 19.56
N ASN A 234 13.09 0.82 18.62
CA ASN A 234 12.41 -0.45 18.80
C ASN A 234 13.05 -1.57 17.97
N LYS A 235 14.38 -1.54 17.82
CA LYS A 235 15.19 -2.53 17.09
C LYS A 235 14.88 -4.01 17.38
N GLU A 236 14.38 -4.32 18.58
CA GLU A 236 13.95 -5.66 18.97
C GLU A 236 12.64 -6.11 18.30
N ASN A 237 11.94 -5.23 17.57
CA ASN A 237 10.66 -5.55 16.90
C ASN A 237 10.76 -5.50 15.36
N ILE A 238 11.84 -4.95 14.81
CA ILE A 238 12.00 -4.84 13.35
C ILE A 238 12.20 -6.23 12.75
N PHE A 239 11.21 -6.72 12.01
CA PHE A 239 11.25 -8.02 11.37
C PHE A 239 11.49 -7.95 9.85
N HIS A 240 11.22 -6.78 9.24
CA HIS A 240 11.40 -6.56 7.81
C HIS A 240 11.98 -5.16 7.53
N LEU A 241 13.10 -5.14 6.80
CA LEU A 241 13.71 -3.91 6.29
C LEU A 241 13.92 -4.02 4.78
N GLU A 242 13.37 -3.05 4.06
CA GLU A 242 13.47 -2.95 2.62
C GLU A 242 14.03 -1.58 2.23
N CYS A 243 15.11 -1.55 1.47
CA CYS A 243 15.81 -0.35 1.03
C CYS A 243 16.11 -0.44 -0.47
N VAL A 244 15.20 0.06 -1.29
CA VAL A 244 15.31 -0.04 -2.76
C VAL A 244 15.90 1.25 -3.31
N HIS A 245 16.91 1.11 -4.16
CA HIS A 245 17.52 2.24 -4.86
C HIS A 245 18.10 3.31 -3.93
N LEU A 246 18.81 2.87 -2.87
CA LEU A 246 19.55 3.75 -1.95
C LEU A 246 21.03 3.84 -2.37
N LYS A 247 21.27 4.32 -3.59
CA LYS A 247 22.60 4.31 -4.23
C LYS A 247 23.74 4.96 -3.43
N ASN A 248 23.41 5.92 -2.56
CA ASN A 248 24.39 6.65 -1.74
C ASN A 248 24.49 6.13 -0.29
N LEU A 249 23.87 4.98 0.02
CA LEU A 249 23.99 4.36 1.34
C LEU A 249 25.44 3.90 1.57
N GLU A 250 26.07 4.42 2.62
CA GLU A 250 27.49 4.23 2.95
C GLU A 250 27.68 3.59 4.34
N ASN A 251 26.72 3.77 5.26
CA ASN A 251 26.82 3.22 6.60
C ASN A 251 25.58 2.39 6.96
N ILE A 252 25.82 1.12 7.28
CA ILE A 252 24.80 0.12 7.62
C ILE A 252 24.99 -0.45 9.03
N GLU A 253 25.81 0.15 9.88
CA GLU A 253 26.16 -0.44 11.19
C GLU A 253 24.94 -0.73 12.06
N ALA A 254 23.94 0.16 12.04
CA ALA A 254 22.68 0.00 12.77
C ALA A 254 21.87 -1.23 12.34
N LEU A 255 22.10 -1.78 11.14
CA LEU A 255 21.45 -3.00 10.64
C LEU A 255 21.73 -4.19 11.56
N PHE A 256 22.94 -4.28 12.10
CA PHE A 256 23.38 -5.44 12.87
C PHE A 256 22.80 -5.49 14.29
N GLU A 257 22.11 -4.42 14.70
CA GLU A 257 21.35 -4.36 15.94
C GLU A 257 19.98 -5.05 15.83
N LEU A 258 19.47 -5.29 14.62
CA LEU A 258 18.11 -5.78 14.37
C LEU A 258 18.00 -7.30 14.56
N LYS A 259 18.05 -7.78 15.79
CA LYS A 259 18.13 -9.23 16.09
C LYS A 259 16.89 -10.04 15.69
N GLN A 260 15.73 -9.40 15.52
CA GLN A 260 14.50 -10.04 15.02
C GLN A 260 14.31 -9.96 13.49
N LEU A 261 15.28 -9.39 12.75
CA LEU A 261 15.18 -9.22 11.31
C LEU A 261 15.09 -10.59 10.61
N LYS A 262 13.99 -10.81 9.88
CA LYS A 262 13.74 -12.04 9.11
C LYS A 262 13.91 -11.81 7.61
N TYR A 263 13.54 -10.62 7.15
CA TYR A 263 13.53 -10.26 5.74
C TYR A 263 14.36 -8.98 5.54
N LEU A 264 15.43 -9.10 4.75
CA LEU A 264 16.25 -7.98 4.35
C LEU A 264 16.32 -7.88 2.83
N MET A 265 16.04 -6.70 2.31
CA MET A 265 16.33 -6.37 0.92
C MET A 265 16.97 -4.99 0.82
N ILE A 266 18.13 -4.92 0.16
CA ILE A 266 18.80 -3.65 -0.14
C ILE A 266 19.29 -3.69 -1.58
N THR A 267 18.86 -2.77 -2.43
CA THR A 267 19.18 -2.85 -3.88
C THR A 267 19.84 -1.60 -4.43
N ASP A 268 20.57 -1.81 -5.53
CA ASP A 268 21.28 -0.80 -6.31
C ASP A 268 22.34 -0.04 -5.51
N LEU A 269 23.09 -0.76 -4.67
CA LEU A 269 24.20 -0.19 -3.89
C LEU A 269 25.38 0.17 -4.81
N GLU A 270 25.91 1.39 -4.64
CA GLU A 270 27.08 1.87 -5.37
C GLU A 270 28.31 2.11 -4.48
N LYS A 271 28.11 2.31 -3.17
CA LYS A 271 29.18 2.68 -2.23
C LYS A 271 29.67 1.53 -1.36
N LEU A 272 28.77 0.61 -1.02
CA LEU A 272 29.04 -0.59 -0.23
C LEU A 272 29.47 -1.75 -1.12
N LYS A 273 30.14 -2.73 -0.51
CA LYS A 273 30.60 -3.99 -1.12
C LYS A 273 30.00 -5.19 -0.38
N ALA A 274 30.15 -6.38 -0.95
CA ALA A 274 29.61 -7.60 -0.35
C ALA A 274 30.16 -7.85 1.06
N GLU A 275 31.43 -7.54 1.30
CA GLU A 275 32.11 -7.78 2.57
C GLU A 275 31.53 -6.95 3.73
N ASP A 276 30.99 -5.76 3.44
CA ASP A 276 30.33 -4.90 4.44
C ASP A 276 29.12 -5.62 5.08
N PHE A 277 28.54 -6.59 4.39
CA PHE A 277 27.38 -7.36 4.85
C PHE A 277 27.74 -8.70 5.52
N TYR A 278 29.02 -9.04 5.67
CA TYR A 278 29.40 -10.35 6.24
C TYR A 278 29.03 -10.53 7.71
N ARG A 279 28.75 -9.44 8.42
CA ARG A 279 28.22 -9.48 9.78
C ARG A 279 26.75 -9.86 9.86
N LEU A 280 26.04 -9.99 8.73
CA LEU A 280 24.66 -10.50 8.73
C LEU A 280 24.55 -11.91 9.32
N LYS A 281 25.64 -12.69 9.32
CA LYS A 281 25.69 -14.02 9.98
C LYS A 281 25.46 -13.95 11.50
N GLU A 282 25.59 -12.77 12.09
CA GLU A 282 25.32 -12.50 13.50
C GLU A 282 23.82 -12.22 13.79
N LEU A 283 22.97 -12.19 12.75
CA LEU A 283 21.51 -12.03 12.88
C LEU A 283 20.85 -13.41 12.94
N PRO A 284 20.37 -13.86 14.11
CA PRO A 284 19.97 -15.25 14.32
C PRO A 284 18.68 -15.64 13.60
N ASN A 285 17.85 -14.67 13.22
CA ASN A 285 16.53 -14.89 12.64
C ASN A 285 16.44 -14.64 11.14
N LEU A 286 17.56 -14.28 10.49
CA LEU A 286 17.57 -13.90 9.09
C LEU A 286 17.25 -15.10 8.20
N LYS A 287 16.21 -15.00 7.37
CA LYS A 287 15.76 -16.06 6.44
C LYS A 287 15.93 -15.66 4.98
N VAL A 288 15.68 -14.39 4.68
CA VAL A 288 15.75 -13.84 3.33
C VAL A 288 16.71 -12.67 3.35
N ALA A 289 17.72 -12.72 2.49
CA ALA A 289 18.70 -11.66 2.32
C ALA A 289 18.91 -11.43 0.82
N TYR A 290 18.30 -10.38 0.28
CA TYR A 290 18.40 -10.01 -1.13
C TYR A 290 19.11 -8.67 -1.26
N ILE A 291 20.43 -8.72 -1.43
CA ILE A 291 21.27 -7.51 -1.53
C ILE A 291 21.88 -7.45 -2.92
N THR A 292 21.66 -6.33 -3.62
CA THR A 292 22.21 -6.11 -4.96
C THR A 292 23.06 -4.85 -5.03
N PHE A 293 24.12 -4.97 -5.82
CA PHE A 293 25.12 -3.96 -6.10
C PHE A 293 25.12 -3.65 -7.59
N LYS A 294 25.53 -2.44 -7.94
CA LYS A 294 25.77 -2.05 -9.34
C LYS A 294 26.92 -2.85 -9.96
N ASN A 295 27.89 -3.27 -9.15
CA ASN A 295 28.99 -4.12 -9.57
C ASN A 295 28.58 -5.60 -9.54
N ALA A 296 28.54 -6.25 -10.70
CA ALA A 296 28.18 -7.66 -10.83
C ALA A 296 29.06 -8.60 -9.99
N LYS A 297 30.36 -8.32 -9.84
CA LYS A 297 31.26 -9.14 -9.02
C LYS A 297 30.88 -9.12 -7.55
N GLU A 298 30.36 -7.99 -7.06
CA GLU A 298 29.88 -7.89 -5.67
C GLU A 298 28.58 -8.68 -5.47
N ASN A 299 27.72 -8.73 -6.49
CA ASN A 299 26.55 -9.61 -6.47
C ASN A 299 26.96 -11.09 -6.34
N ASP A 300 27.92 -11.56 -7.14
CA ASP A 300 28.36 -12.96 -7.11
C ASP A 300 28.95 -13.36 -5.74
N LYS A 301 29.75 -12.46 -5.14
CA LYS A 301 30.27 -12.64 -3.78
C LYS A 301 29.16 -12.75 -2.75
N PHE A 302 28.19 -11.84 -2.79
CA PHE A 302 27.10 -11.83 -1.82
C PHE A 302 26.17 -13.03 -1.99
N ILE A 303 25.84 -13.44 -3.22
CA ILE A 303 25.05 -14.65 -3.50
C ILE A 303 25.74 -15.88 -2.90
N THR A 304 27.05 -16.01 -3.11
CA THR A 304 27.83 -17.10 -2.53
C THR A 304 27.74 -17.08 -1.00
N PHE A 305 27.94 -15.91 -0.38
CA PHE A 305 27.85 -15.74 1.07
C PHE A 305 26.45 -16.05 1.62
N ALA A 306 25.38 -15.61 0.97
CA ALA A 306 24.01 -15.91 1.37
C ALA A 306 23.70 -17.41 1.29
N ASN A 307 24.16 -18.08 0.23
CA ASN A 307 23.99 -19.52 0.06
C ASN A 307 24.73 -20.32 1.15
N THR A 308 25.95 -19.92 1.56
CA THR A 308 26.68 -20.63 2.63
C THR A 308 26.00 -20.53 4.00
N HIS A 309 25.12 -19.56 4.19
CA HIS A 309 24.34 -19.34 5.41
C HIS A 309 22.86 -19.79 5.26
N ASN A 310 22.51 -20.49 4.17
CA ASN A 310 21.17 -20.98 3.89
C ASN A 310 20.09 -19.89 3.84
N TRP A 311 20.43 -18.66 3.46
CA TRP A 311 19.44 -17.62 3.25
C TRP A 311 18.86 -17.69 1.84
N ILE A 312 17.57 -17.40 1.72
CA ILE A 312 16.91 -17.28 0.41
C ILE A 312 17.36 -15.97 -0.23
N TYR A 313 18.11 -16.07 -1.33
CA TYR A 313 18.45 -14.92 -2.17
C TYR A 313 17.34 -14.64 -3.20
N LYS A 314 16.26 -14.00 -2.74
CA LYS A 314 15.13 -13.59 -3.58
C LYS A 314 14.43 -12.39 -2.96
N GLN A 315 13.82 -11.54 -3.77
CA GLN A 315 12.98 -10.45 -3.27
C GLN A 315 11.97 -10.98 -2.23
N PRO A 316 11.82 -10.34 -1.05
CA PRO A 316 10.97 -10.86 0.04
C PRO A 316 9.52 -11.16 -0.39
N SER A 317 8.95 -10.32 -1.26
CA SER A 317 7.60 -10.51 -1.82
C SER A 317 7.44 -11.82 -2.58
N LEU A 318 8.51 -12.32 -3.19
CA LEU A 318 8.53 -13.56 -3.97
C LEU A 318 9.03 -14.77 -3.17
N ALA A 319 9.53 -14.55 -1.95
CA ALA A 319 10.02 -15.58 -1.04
C ALA A 319 8.95 -16.03 -0.03
N LYS A 320 8.01 -15.14 0.34
CA LYS A 320 6.86 -15.47 1.22
C LYS A 320 5.96 -16.59 0.69
N THR A 321 6.01 -16.90 -0.61
CA THR A 321 5.29 -18.02 -1.22
C THR A 321 6.00 -19.37 -1.07
N ILE A 322 7.19 -19.41 -0.47
CA ILE A 322 8.07 -20.58 -0.36
C ILE A 322 8.32 -20.98 1.11
N LEU A 323 8.07 -20.06 2.07
CA LEU A 323 8.31 -20.20 3.51
C LEU A 323 7.02 -20.47 4.29
#